data_AF-A0A5C8Z9Y3-F1
#
_entry.id   AF-A0A5C8Z9Y3-F1
#
_cell.length_a   1.000
_cell.length_b   1.000
_cell.length_c   1.000
_cell.angle_alpha   90.00
_cell.angle_beta   90.00
_cell.angle_gamma   90.00
#
_symmetry.space_group_name_H-M   'P 1'
#
loop_
_entity.id
_entity.type
_entity.pdbx_description
1 polymer ?
#
loop_
_entity_poly.entity_id
_entity_poly.type
_entity_poly.pdbx_seq_one_letter_code
_entity_poly.pdbx_strand_id
1 'polypeptide(L)'
;MEEHIKILELIRDNGFIRHLDDSYGVDLSCAKELYDQNLFDAVVSKHLSGNIGFNDVRINMLGREWLNAKSGKNTIALKEDVIELKPNFMGLGVNLNALCRRLFRKDT
;
A
#
# COMPACT_ATOMS: atom_id res chain seq x y z
N MET A 1 -17.01 10.41 5.69
CA MET A 1 -15.98 10.58 4.62
C MET A 1 -14.83 11.48 5.06
N GLU A 2 -15.06 12.69 5.59
CA GLU A 2 -13.96 13.51 6.15
C GLU A 2 -13.29 12.84 7.34
N GLU A 3 -14.06 12.17 8.19
CA GLU A 3 -13.54 11.39 9.32
C GLU A 3 -12.64 10.24 8.86
N HIS A 4 -13.01 9.52 7.80
CA HIS A 4 -12.17 8.48 7.20
C HIS A 4 -10.79 8.98 6.79
N ILE A 5 -10.73 10.18 6.21
CA ILE A 5 -9.46 10.81 5.83
C ILE A 5 -8.64 11.13 7.08
N LYS A 6 -9.25 11.78 8.09
CA LYS A 6 -8.57 12.12 9.35
C LYS A 6 -7.98 10.88 10.05
N ILE A 7 -8.71 9.77 10.07
CA ILE A 7 -8.26 8.51 10.69
C ILE A 7 -7.03 7.97 9.95
N LEU A 8 -7.09 7.88 8.62
CA LEU A 8 -5.97 7.38 7.83
C LEU A 8 -4.77 8.33 7.85
N GLU A 9 -4.98 9.65 7.90
CA GLU A 9 -3.89 10.62 8.11
C GLU A 9 -3.24 10.45 9.48
N LEU A 10 -4.04 10.26 10.54
CA LEU A 10 -3.53 10.01 11.88
C LEU A 10 -2.71 8.72 11.95
N ILE A 11 -3.14 7.66 11.28
CA ILE A 11 -2.38 6.40 11.18
C ILE A 11 -1.10 6.61 10.35
N ARG A 12 -1.16 7.36 9.24
CA ARG A 12 0.00 7.67 8.40
C ARG A 12 1.06 8.47 9.16
N ASP A 13 0.64 9.50 9.88
CA ASP A 13 1.53 10.44 10.54
C ASP A 13 2.19 9.81 11.78
N ASN A 14 1.49 8.92 12.47
CA ASN A 14 2.08 8.11 13.55
C ASN A 14 2.88 6.91 13.04
N GLY A 15 2.60 6.44 11.83
CA GLY A 15 3.22 5.26 11.19
C GLY A 15 2.81 3.92 11.81
N PHE A 16 2.72 3.85 13.14
CA PHE A 16 2.31 2.68 13.90
C PHE A 16 1.58 3.10 15.18
N ILE A 17 0.38 2.55 15.39
CA ILE A 17 -0.44 2.81 16.58
C ILE A 17 -0.68 1.49 17.29
N ARG A 18 -0.24 1.38 18.54
CA ARG A 18 -0.38 0.15 19.34
C ARG A 18 -1.83 -0.18 19.65
N HIS A 19 -2.62 0.83 19.99
CA HIS A 19 -4.00 0.70 20.38
C HIS A 19 -4.78 1.92 19.89
N LEU A 20 -5.82 1.69 19.09
CA LEU A 20 -6.71 2.72 18.59
C LEU A 20 -8.03 2.63 19.35
N ASP A 21 -8.24 3.62 20.21
CA ASP A 21 -9.42 3.80 21.07
C ASP A 21 -10.08 5.16 20.84
N ASP A 22 -11.27 5.34 21.41
CA ASP A 22 -12.00 6.62 21.49
C ASP A 22 -11.16 7.77 22.08
N SER A 23 -10.10 7.46 22.83
CA SER A 23 -9.14 8.45 23.37
C SER A 23 -8.44 9.28 22.29
N TYR A 24 -8.35 8.76 21.06
CA TYR A 24 -7.81 9.48 19.91
C TYR A 24 -8.84 10.43 19.26
N GLY A 25 -10.06 10.52 19.80
CA GLY A 25 -11.14 11.31 19.23
C GLY A 25 -11.60 10.77 17.87
N VAL A 26 -11.42 9.46 17.67
CA VAL A 26 -11.72 8.74 16.43
C VAL A 26 -12.97 7.90 16.64
N ASP A 27 -13.91 7.96 15.70
CA ASP A 27 -15.04 7.04 15.69
C ASP A 27 -14.60 5.62 15.27
N LEU A 28 -14.74 4.67 16.19
CA LEU A 28 -14.43 3.25 15.97
C LEU A 28 -15.30 2.62 14.88
N SER A 29 -16.51 3.16 14.62
CA SER A 29 -17.38 2.68 13.55
C SER A 29 -16.78 3.00 12.17
N CYS A 30 -16.35 4.24 11.98
CA CYS A 30 -15.58 4.66 10.80
C CYS A 30 -14.27 3.87 10.64
N ALA A 31 -13.55 3.61 11.73
CA ALA A 31 -12.33 2.79 11.68
C ALA A 31 -12.63 1.35 11.23
N LYS A 32 -13.76 0.78 11.64
CA LYS A 32 -14.21 -0.54 11.21
C LYS A 32 -14.52 -0.58 9.71
N GLU A 33 -15.20 0.43 9.17
CA GLU A 33 -15.49 0.48 7.73
C GLU A 33 -14.20 0.52 6.89
N LEU A 34 -13.22 1.31 7.33
CA LEU A 34 -11.90 1.39 6.71
C LEU A 34 -11.13 0.05 6.78
N TYR A 35 -11.25 -0.66 7.90
CA TYR A 35 -10.69 -2.00 8.06
C TYR A 35 -11.37 -3.02 7.13
N ASP A 36 -12.71 -3.01 7.07
CA ASP A 36 -13.48 -3.91 6.19
C ASP A 36 -13.18 -3.66 4.70
N GLN A 37 -12.75 -2.45 4.34
CA GLN A 37 -12.25 -2.08 3.01
C GLN A 37 -10.77 -2.42 2.77
N ASN A 38 -10.07 -3.04 3.72
CA ASN A 38 -8.63 -3.34 3.68
C ASN A 38 -7.73 -2.11 3.44
N LEU A 39 -8.12 -0.94 3.96
CA LEU A 39 -7.33 0.29 3.81
C LEU A 39 -6.22 0.39 4.88
N PHE A 40 -6.35 -0.30 5.99
CA PHE A 40 -5.28 -0.44 6.98
C PHE A 40 -5.29 -1.84 7.58
N ASP A 41 -4.11 -2.26 8.04
CA ASP A 41 -3.92 -3.53 8.73
C ASP A 41 -4.00 -3.29 10.24
N ALA A 42 -4.73 -4.15 10.94
CA ALA A 42 -4.81 -4.13 12.40
C ALA A 42 -5.18 -5.50 12.95
N VAL A 43 -4.81 -5.75 14.20
CA VAL A 43 -5.28 -6.89 14.97
C VAL A 43 -6.57 -6.50 15.68
N VAL A 44 -7.69 -7.05 15.23
CA VAL A 44 -8.99 -6.78 15.85
C VAL A 44 -9.09 -7.50 17.19
N SER A 45 -9.32 -6.73 18.25
CA SER A 45 -9.67 -7.25 19.58
C SER A 45 -11.12 -6.94 19.89
N LYS A 46 -11.86 -7.94 20.38
CA LYS A 46 -13.21 -7.75 20.92
C LYS A 46 -13.13 -7.81 22.43
N HIS A 47 -13.53 -6.74 23.09
CA HIS A 47 -13.71 -6.75 24.53
C HIS A 47 -14.98 -7.51 24.92
N LEU A 48 -14.99 -8.05 26.14
CA LEU A 48 -16.14 -8.73 26.73
C LEU A 48 -17.39 -7.82 26.83
N SER A 49 -17.20 -6.50 26.83
CA SER A 49 -18.26 -5.49 26.78
C SER A 49 -18.93 -5.35 25.41
N GLY A 50 -18.43 -6.04 24.37
CA GLY A 50 -18.92 -5.93 22.99
C GLY A 50 -18.22 -4.86 22.15
N ASN A 51 -17.34 -4.06 22.76
CA ASN A 51 -16.59 -3.02 22.04
C ASN A 51 -15.47 -3.64 21.19
N ILE A 52 -15.30 -3.09 19.98
CA ILE A 52 -14.25 -3.48 19.04
C ILE A 52 -13.10 -2.50 19.22
N GLY A 53 -11.92 -3.01 19.59
CA GLY A 53 -10.67 -2.26 19.63
C GLY A 53 -9.72 -2.74 18.55
N PHE A 54 -8.89 -1.84 18.03
CA PHE A 54 -7.87 -2.17 17.02
C PHE A 54 -6.49 -2.07 17.64
N ASN A 55 -5.72 -3.15 17.55
CA ASN A 55 -4.33 -3.20 17.99
C ASN A 55 -3.38 -3.22 16.80
N ASP A 56 -2.15 -2.76 17.01
CA ASP A 56 -1.06 -2.82 16.03
C ASP A 56 -1.46 -2.25 14.65
N VAL A 57 -2.13 -1.10 14.66
CA VAL A 57 -2.69 -0.46 13.48
C VAL A 57 -1.59 0.14 12.60
N ARG A 58 -1.62 -0.21 11.31
CA ARG A 58 -0.72 0.29 10.27
C ARG A 58 -1.45 0.55 8.97
N ILE A 59 -1.14 1.66 8.30
CA ILE A 59 -1.72 1.94 6.99
C ILE A 59 -1.09 1.05 5.91
N ASN A 60 -1.94 0.35 5.16
CA ASN A 60 -1.53 -0.51 4.05
C ASN A 60 -1.31 0.35 2.78
N MET A 61 -0.68 -0.22 1.75
CA MET A 61 -0.44 0.42 0.45
C MET A 61 -1.75 0.95 -0.17
N LEU A 62 -2.82 0.15 -0.13
CA LEU A 62 -4.15 0.55 -0.64
C LEU A 62 -4.72 1.76 0.12
N GLY A 63 -4.54 1.82 1.44
CA GLY A 63 -4.94 2.97 2.23
C GLY A 63 -4.20 4.25 1.85
N ARG A 64 -2.91 4.15 1.56
CA ARG A 64 -2.11 5.30 1.10
C ARG A 64 -2.56 5.80 -0.26
N GLU A 65 -2.81 4.89 -1.20
CA GLU A 65 -3.30 5.24 -2.54
C GLU A 65 -4.68 5.87 -2.48
N TRP A 66 -5.60 5.29 -1.69
CA TRP A 66 -6.93 5.84 -1.47
C TRP A 66 -6.87 7.24 -0.86
N LEU A 67 -6.00 7.44 0.14
CA LEU A 67 -5.81 8.74 0.79
C LEU A 67 -5.23 9.78 -0.18
N ASN A 68 -4.26 9.39 -1.01
CA ASN A 68 -3.69 10.27 -2.03
C ASN A 68 -4.72 10.66 -3.09
N ALA A 69 -5.55 9.72 -3.53
CA ALA A 69 -6.64 9.97 -4.49
C ALA A 69 -7.70 10.93 -3.92
N LYS A 70 -7.99 10.83 -2.61
CA LYS A 70 -8.99 11.66 -1.92
C LYS A 70 -8.48 13.02 -1.47
N SER A 71 -7.21 13.13 -1.08
CA SER A 71 -6.62 14.38 -0.59
C SER A 71 -6.49 15.45 -1.68
N GLY A 72 -6.75 15.14 -2.95
CA GLY A 72 -6.64 16.11 -4.05
C GLY A 72 -5.22 16.66 -4.24
N LYS A 73 -4.23 16.16 -3.47
CA LYS A 73 -2.81 16.36 -3.68
C LYS A 73 -2.35 15.50 -4.86
N ASN A 74 -2.98 15.72 -6.02
CA ASN A 74 -2.31 15.57 -7.30
C ASN A 74 -1.23 16.66 -7.42
N THR A 75 -0.23 16.59 -6.56
CA THR A 75 1.05 17.28 -6.73
C THR A 75 2.19 16.28 -6.67
N ILE A 76 1.94 15.08 -7.20
CA ILE A 76 2.93 14.56 -8.12
C ILE A 76 2.51 15.19 -9.44
N ALA A 77 3.14 16.33 -9.78
CA ALA A 77 3.51 16.50 -11.16
C ALA A 77 4.12 15.16 -11.53
N LEU A 78 3.46 14.39 -12.40
CA LEU A 78 4.11 13.29 -13.08
C LEU A 78 5.27 13.92 -13.85
N LYS A 79 6.38 14.21 -13.16
CA LYS A 79 7.66 13.65 -13.55
C LYS A 79 7.50 12.15 -13.33
N GLU A 80 6.68 11.53 -14.17
CA GLU A 80 7.26 10.45 -14.92
C GLU A 80 8.48 11.09 -15.55
N ASP A 81 9.63 10.83 -14.94
CA ASP A 81 10.76 10.44 -15.75
C ASP A 81 10.27 9.24 -16.59
N VAL A 82 9.43 9.52 -17.59
CA VAL A 82 9.53 8.89 -18.88
C VAL A 82 10.92 9.33 -19.32
N ILE A 83 11.92 8.62 -18.81
CA ILE A 83 13.07 8.35 -19.63
C ILE A 83 12.40 7.68 -20.82
N GLU A 84 12.17 8.47 -21.87
CA GLU A 84 12.23 7.96 -23.22
C GLU A 84 13.62 7.31 -23.29
N LEU A 85 13.70 6.08 -22.80
CA LEU A 85 14.70 5.11 -23.19
C LEU A 85 14.35 4.87 -24.64
N LYS A 86 14.76 5.84 -25.47
CA LYS A 86 14.98 5.67 -26.88
C LYS A 86 15.66 4.31 -26.96
N PRO A 87 15.05 3.32 -27.60
CA PRO A 87 15.61 1.98 -27.63
C PRO A 87 16.88 2.05 -28.47
N ASN A 88 17.99 2.46 -27.86
CA ASN A 88 19.31 2.18 -28.35
C ASN A 88 19.57 0.71 -28.02
N PHE A 89 18.77 -0.18 -28.62
CA PHE A 89 19.11 -1.59 -28.82
C PHE A 89 20.24 -1.65 -29.85
N MET A 90 21.39 -1.11 -29.48
CA MET A 90 22.67 -1.36 -30.13
C MET A 90 23.51 -2.10 -29.08
N GLY A 91 23.50 -3.44 -29.13
CA GLY A 91 24.65 -4.19 -28.60
C GLY A 91 24.40 -5.40 -27.70
N LEU A 92 23.18 -5.83 -27.42
CA LEU A 92 22.94 -7.11 -26.72
C LEU A 92 21.97 -7.99 -27.52
N GLY A 93 22.37 -8.28 -28.75
CA GLY A 93 21.80 -9.38 -29.53
C GLY A 93 22.24 -10.71 -28.92
N VAL A 94 21.63 -11.11 -27.80
CA VAL A 94 21.73 -12.49 -27.34
C VAL A 94 20.99 -13.33 -28.38
N ASN A 95 21.76 -14.01 -29.22
CA ASN A 95 21.21 -14.96 -30.18
C ASN A 95 20.54 -16.09 -29.39
N LEU A 96 19.21 -16.06 -29.27
CA LEU A 96 18.44 -17.08 -28.55
C LEU A 96 18.76 -18.50 -29.06
N ASN A 97 19.13 -18.63 -30.33
CA ASN A 97 19.52 -19.90 -30.92
C ASN A 97 20.84 -20.44 -30.34
N ALA A 98 21.77 -19.55 -29.97
CA ALA A 98 23.00 -19.91 -29.25
C ALA A 98 22.73 -20.24 -27.76
N LEU A 99 21.76 -19.55 -27.14
CA LEU A 99 21.36 -19.82 -25.75
C LEU A 99 20.68 -21.20 -25.62
N CYS A 100 19.76 -21.53 -26.54
CA CYS A 100 19.09 -22.83 -26.56
C CYS A 100 20.08 -23.99 -26.80
N ARG A 101 21.07 -23.83 -27.69
CA ARG A 101 22.12 -24.85 -27.86
C ARG A 101 23.00 -25.05 -26.63
N ARG A 102 23.14 -24.04 -25.76
CA ARG A 102 23.95 -24.14 -24.54
C ARG A 102 23.16 -24.77 -23.38
N LEU A 103 21.87 -24.46 -23.27
CA LEU A 103 21.01 -24.97 -22.19
C LEU A 103 20.53 -26.42 -22.43
N PHE A 104 20.40 -26.84 -23.69
CA PHE A 104 19.91 -28.18 -24.03
C PHE A 104 20.99 -29.10 -24.61
N ARG A 105 22.26 -28.92 -24.21
CA ARG A 105 23.26 -29.97 -24.47
C ARG A 105 22.87 -31.20 -23.66
N LYS A 106 22.26 -32.16 -24.36
CA LYS A 106 22.07 -33.52 -23.90
C LYS A 106 23.46 -34.14 -23.81
N ASP A 107 23.97 -34.30 -22.60
CA ASP A 107 25.14 -35.15 -22.36
C ASP A 107 24.75 -36.57 -22.80
N THR A 108 25.31 -37.01 -23.92
CA THR A 108 25.41 -38.42 -24.29
C THR A 108 26.34 -39.13 -23.33
#